data_AF-A0A535ZQX0-F1
#
_entry.id   AF-A0A535ZQX0-F1
#
_cell.length_a   1.000
_cell.length_b   1.000
_cell.length_c   1.000
_cell.angle_alpha   90.00
_cell.angle_beta   90.00
_cell.angle_gamma   90.00
#
_symmetry.space_group_name_H-M   'P 1'
#
loop_
_entity.id
_entity.type
_entity.pdbx_description
1 polymer ?
#
loop_
_entity_poly.entity_id
_entity_poly.type
_entity_poly.pdbx_seq_one_letter_code
_entity_poly.pdbx_strand_id
1 'polypeptide(L)'
;MAPPGRRNDGPGDELAHCGTGRNGRGTNPTPKVSSVRVVAESFTWPFKGSWGSRFAVGSLLVLLLPVAFIPLLGYAVTATRAAEAAGGPPPLRLSMRLITDGSWTAAVLLLLSAPFLLVLDPLAGAVDGAHLWQVTDRALSQVYAGIAATFVLALPWGLLLLLFMPHGTSRFAASGRVRDLFDFPATLRDVRRDFPAWNVVAAAMVTAWVVALACVGLLCVGLLPGAFYAILVSAHASASLQSPTGASGADPRTR
;
A
#
# COMPACT_ATOMS: atom_id res chain seq x y z
N MET A 1 -48.80 -41.13 53.75
CA MET A 1 -48.66 -40.07 52.72
C MET A 1 -48.98 -40.70 51.38
N ALA A 2 -49.79 -40.01 50.58
CA ALA A 2 -50.73 -40.57 49.60
C ALA A 2 -50.11 -41.30 48.37
N PRO A 3 -50.87 -42.20 47.70
CA PRO A 3 -50.45 -43.04 46.57
C PRO A 3 -51.03 -42.50 45.22
N PRO A 4 -51.24 -43.29 44.14
CA PRO A 4 -50.39 -44.16 43.31
C PRO A 4 -50.49 -43.84 41.78
N GLY A 5 -49.83 -44.62 40.91
CA GLY A 5 -50.18 -44.78 39.47
C GLY A 5 -49.42 -43.86 38.51
N ARG A 6 -49.21 -44.17 37.23
CA ARG A 6 -49.64 -45.26 36.33
C ARG A 6 -48.90 -45.01 34.97
N ARG A 7 -48.56 -46.09 34.25
CA ARG A 7 -48.64 -46.32 32.77
C ARG A 7 -48.18 -45.21 31.79
N ASN A 8 -47.20 -45.52 30.94
CA ASN A 8 -47.33 -45.97 29.52
C ASN A 8 -47.89 -44.92 28.56
N ASP A 9 -47.12 -44.60 27.51
CA ASP A 9 -47.57 -44.58 26.11
C ASP A 9 -46.36 -44.47 25.15
N GLY A 10 -45.96 -45.60 24.58
CA GLY A 10 -46.02 -45.86 23.13
C GLY A 10 -45.11 -45.14 22.12
N PRO A 11 -44.98 -45.72 20.90
CA PRO A 11 -43.84 -45.58 19.99
C PRO A 11 -44.16 -44.79 18.70
N GLY A 12 -43.14 -44.55 17.87
CA GLY A 12 -43.25 -44.02 16.50
C GLY A 12 -41.97 -43.27 16.15
N ASP A 13 -41.15 -43.81 15.25
CA ASP A 13 -41.10 -43.38 13.84
C ASP A 13 -40.66 -41.91 13.76
N GLU A 14 -39.61 -41.53 13.05
CA GLU A 14 -39.49 -41.74 11.62
C GLU A 14 -38.21 -41.00 11.15
N LEU A 15 -37.39 -41.70 10.38
CA LEU A 15 -36.64 -41.26 9.20
C LEU A 15 -35.72 -40.02 9.21
N ALA A 16 -34.71 -40.19 8.35
CA ALA A 16 -33.92 -39.18 7.67
C ALA A 16 -32.79 -38.55 8.51
N HIS A 17 -31.54 -38.48 8.07
CA HIS A 17 -31.11 -38.29 6.70
C HIS A 17 -29.69 -38.82 6.48
N CYS A 18 -29.54 -39.49 5.33
CA CYS A 18 -28.30 -39.65 4.62
C CYS A 18 -27.61 -38.28 4.45
N GLY A 19 -26.48 -38.08 5.13
CA GLY A 19 -25.66 -36.88 5.06
C GLY A 19 -24.50 -37.07 4.09
N THR A 20 -24.83 -37.08 2.80
CA THR A 20 -23.94 -36.82 1.67
C THR A 20 -23.06 -35.59 1.94
N GLY A 21 -21.75 -35.66 1.73
CA GLY A 21 -20.93 -34.45 1.86
C GLY A 21 -19.42 -34.55 1.74
N ARG A 22 -18.86 -35.63 1.20
CA ARG A 22 -17.44 -35.66 0.82
C ARG A 22 -17.27 -34.99 -0.55
N ASN A 23 -17.50 -33.68 -0.61
CA ASN A 23 -17.13 -32.87 -1.76
C ASN A 23 -15.85 -32.11 -1.44
N GLY A 24 -14.77 -32.60 -2.07
CA GLY A 24 -13.51 -31.89 -2.17
C GLY A 24 -13.78 -30.49 -2.72
N ARG A 25 -13.62 -29.49 -1.85
CA ARG A 25 -13.50 -28.11 -2.27
C ARG A 25 -12.20 -27.99 -3.02
N GLY A 26 -12.31 -27.94 -4.35
CA GLY A 26 -11.31 -27.31 -5.20
C GLY A 26 -10.99 -25.95 -4.60
N THR A 27 -9.75 -25.79 -4.18
CA THR A 27 -9.19 -24.54 -3.68
C THR A 27 -8.99 -23.61 -4.87
N ASN A 28 -10.09 -23.01 -5.34
CA ASN A 28 -9.96 -21.78 -6.10
C ASN A 28 -9.49 -20.69 -5.13
N PRO A 29 -8.36 -19.99 -5.40
CA PRO A 29 -7.95 -18.87 -4.60
C PRO A 29 -8.86 -17.69 -4.93
N THR A 30 -10.07 -17.68 -4.37
CA THR A 30 -10.90 -16.48 -4.42
C THR A 30 -10.22 -15.42 -3.58
N PRO A 31 -9.91 -14.23 -4.14
CA PRO A 31 -9.45 -13.10 -3.35
C PRO A 31 -10.46 -12.89 -2.21
N LYS A 32 -10.00 -12.87 -0.96
CA LYS A 32 -10.89 -12.66 0.18
C LYS A 32 -11.65 -11.35 -0.05
N VAL A 33 -12.98 -11.37 0.05
CA VAL A 33 -13.86 -10.19 -0.11
C VAL A 33 -13.37 -8.98 0.70
N SER A 34 -12.70 -9.24 1.82
CA SER A 34 -12.01 -8.24 2.64
C SER A 34 -10.95 -7.44 1.87
N SER A 35 -10.14 -8.08 1.02
CA SER A 35 -9.07 -7.42 0.26
C SER A 35 -9.63 -6.47 -0.80
N VAL A 36 -10.72 -6.85 -1.48
CA VAL A 36 -11.39 -5.98 -2.46
C VAL A 36 -12.03 -4.77 -1.78
N ARG A 37 -12.65 -4.98 -0.62
CA ARG A 37 -13.22 -3.89 0.19
C ARG A 37 -12.15 -2.89 0.64
N VAL A 38 -10.99 -3.38 1.08
CA VAL A 38 -9.84 -2.55 1.47
C VAL A 38 -9.35 -1.66 0.31
N VAL A 39 -9.32 -2.18 -0.92
CA VAL A 39 -8.96 -1.38 -2.10
C VAL A 39 -9.96 -0.26 -2.34
N ALA A 40 -11.25 -0.58 -2.35
CA ALA A 40 -12.31 0.40 -2.56
C ALA A 40 -12.31 1.49 -1.47
N GLU A 41 -12.09 1.10 -0.22
CA GLU A 41 -11.98 2.04 0.90
C GLU A 41 -10.75 2.94 0.76
N SER A 42 -9.64 2.45 0.21
CA SER A 42 -8.42 3.25 0.01
C SER A 42 -8.63 4.40 -0.98
N PHE A 43 -9.42 4.21 -2.04
CA PHE A 43 -9.69 5.27 -3.02
C PHE A 43 -10.67 6.34 -2.52
N THR A 44 -11.54 6.01 -1.56
CA THR A 44 -12.52 6.93 -0.98
C THR A 44 -12.00 7.63 0.28
N TRP A 45 -11.00 7.06 0.95
CA TRP A 45 -10.41 7.58 2.19
C TRP A 45 -9.91 9.04 2.10
N PRO A 46 -9.25 9.50 1.03
CA PRO A 46 -8.76 10.89 0.91
C PRO A 46 -9.86 11.95 1.01
N PHE A 47 -11.12 11.59 0.73
CA PHE A 47 -12.26 12.52 0.71
C PHE A 47 -12.99 12.63 2.05
N LYS A 48 -12.56 11.91 3.09
CA LYS A 48 -13.20 11.96 4.42
C LYS A 48 -12.93 13.30 5.14
N GLY A 49 -13.98 14.02 5.54
CA GLY A 49 -13.91 15.28 6.29
C GLY A 49 -13.64 16.52 5.42
N SER A 50 -12.84 17.47 5.93
CA SER A 50 -12.50 18.73 5.23
C SER A 50 -11.48 18.55 4.09
N TRP A 51 -11.83 17.74 3.10
CA TRP A 51 -10.94 17.31 2.02
C TRP A 51 -10.37 18.46 1.18
N GLY A 52 -11.18 19.45 0.80
CA GLY A 52 -10.73 20.55 -0.10
C GLY A 52 -9.51 21.33 0.42
N SER A 53 -9.52 21.71 1.71
CA SER A 53 -8.39 22.41 2.33
C SER A 53 -7.13 21.52 2.39
N ARG A 54 -7.29 20.22 2.65
CA ARG A 54 -6.16 19.27 2.68
C ARG A 54 -5.54 19.07 1.31
N PHE A 55 -6.36 19.00 0.26
CA PHE A 55 -5.87 18.89 -1.11
C PHE A 55 -5.14 20.15 -1.56
N ALA A 56 -5.59 21.35 -1.15
CA ALA A 56 -4.86 22.59 -1.45
C ALA A 56 -3.47 22.60 -0.79
N VAL A 57 -3.41 22.29 0.51
CA VAL A 57 -2.14 22.23 1.26
C VAL A 57 -1.24 21.09 0.75
N GLY A 58 -1.81 19.92 0.45
CA GLY A 58 -1.11 18.78 -0.11
C GLY A 58 -0.54 19.05 -1.51
N SER A 59 -1.32 19.71 -2.36
CA SER A 59 -0.86 20.14 -3.70
C SER A 59 0.28 21.15 -3.59
N LEU A 60 0.23 22.06 -2.61
CA LEU A 60 1.34 22.97 -2.33
C LEU A 60 2.60 22.24 -1.86
N LEU A 61 2.47 21.20 -1.01
CA LEU A 61 3.60 20.36 -0.63
C LEU A 61 4.20 19.61 -1.82
N VAL A 62 3.37 19.09 -2.72
CA VAL A 62 3.83 18.42 -3.95
C VAL A 62 4.48 19.42 -4.90
N LEU A 63 3.95 20.65 -5.02
CA LEU A 63 4.58 21.70 -5.82
C LEU A 63 5.97 22.05 -5.27
N LEU A 64 6.09 22.11 -3.94
CA LEU A 64 7.33 22.38 -3.25
C LEU A 64 8.16 21.13 -2.98
N LEU A 65 7.91 20.01 -3.68
CA LEU A 65 8.55 18.71 -3.44
C LEU A 65 10.08 18.79 -3.24
N PRO A 66 10.86 19.56 -4.03
CA PRO A 66 12.31 19.65 -3.82
C PRO A 66 12.72 20.06 -2.39
N VAL A 67 11.88 20.84 -1.72
CA VAL A 67 12.12 21.33 -0.34
C VAL A 67 11.21 20.60 0.67
N ALA A 68 9.99 20.27 0.27
CA ALA A 68 8.96 19.66 1.11
C ALA A 68 9.00 18.13 1.12
N PHE A 69 10.00 17.51 0.48
CA PHE A 69 10.17 16.05 0.41
C PHE A 69 10.09 15.39 1.78
N ILE A 70 10.87 15.88 2.75
CA ILE A 70 10.91 15.34 4.12
C ILE A 70 9.54 15.51 4.82
N PRO A 71 8.95 16.73 4.88
CA PRO A 71 7.60 16.89 5.43
C PRO A 71 6.53 16.01 4.77
N LEU A 72 6.60 15.80 3.46
CA LEU A 72 5.64 15.00 2.71
C LEU A 72 5.74 13.52 3.07
N LEU A 73 6.94 12.98 3.19
CA LEU A 73 7.16 11.60 3.65
C LEU A 73 6.72 11.41 5.10
N GLY A 74 7.05 12.37 5.97
CA GLY A 74 6.58 12.37 7.35
C GLY A 74 5.05 12.39 7.43
N TYR A 75 4.41 13.19 6.58
CA TYR A 75 2.96 13.23 6.46
C TYR A 75 2.40 11.88 6.01
N ALA A 76 3.00 11.20 5.03
CA ALA A 76 2.58 9.86 4.59
C ALA A 76 2.62 8.83 5.73
N VAL A 77 3.63 8.87 6.60
CA VAL A 77 3.70 8.03 7.80
C VAL A 77 2.57 8.38 8.79
N THR A 78 2.32 9.67 9.05
CA THR A 78 1.20 10.07 9.92
C THR A 78 -0.17 9.69 9.36
N ALA A 79 -0.33 9.75 8.03
CA ALA A 79 -1.53 9.31 7.33
C ALA A 79 -1.73 7.79 7.46
N THR A 80 -0.63 7.02 7.36
CA THR A 80 -0.64 5.56 7.59
C THR A 80 -1.10 5.23 9.01
N ARG A 81 -0.56 5.91 10.04
CA ARG A 81 -1.01 5.75 11.44
C ARG A 81 -2.49 6.08 11.63
N ALA A 82 -2.96 7.15 11.00
CA ALA A 82 -4.37 7.55 11.10
C ALA A 82 -5.30 6.52 10.44
N ALA A 83 -4.87 5.94 9.32
CA ALA A 83 -5.59 4.87 8.63
C ALA A 83 -5.63 3.57 9.46
N GLU A 84 -4.54 3.20 10.14
CA GLU A 84 -4.51 2.06 11.08
C GLU A 84 -5.51 2.23 12.23
N ALA A 85 -5.65 3.46 12.73
CA ALA A 85 -6.63 3.81 13.76
C ALA A 85 -8.08 3.97 13.22
N ALA A 86 -8.34 3.57 11.97
CA ALA A 86 -9.62 3.73 11.27
C ALA A 86 -10.13 5.19 11.16
N GLY A 87 -9.23 6.18 11.32
CA GLY A 87 -9.53 7.60 11.21
C GLY A 87 -9.52 8.11 9.76
N GLY A 88 -9.88 9.38 9.56
CA GLY A 88 -9.71 10.08 8.27
C GLY A 88 -8.31 10.70 8.10
N PRO A 89 -8.00 11.31 6.95
CA PRO A 89 -6.71 11.94 6.71
C PRO A 89 -6.40 13.02 7.76
N PRO A 90 -5.22 12.96 8.42
CA PRO A 90 -4.87 13.91 9.47
C PRO A 90 -4.64 15.30 8.88
N PRO A 91 -4.91 16.39 9.64
CA PRO A 91 -4.51 17.73 9.23
C PRO A 91 -2.98 17.84 9.21
N LEU A 92 -2.43 18.58 8.25
CA LEU A 92 -0.98 18.82 8.20
C LEU A 92 -0.56 19.67 9.41
N ARG A 93 0.25 19.09 10.29
CA ARG A 93 0.85 19.77 11.44
C ARG A 93 2.34 19.53 11.44
N LEU A 94 3.12 20.57 11.16
CA LEU A 94 4.57 20.51 11.27
C LEU A 94 4.93 20.26 12.74
N SER A 95 5.47 19.08 13.01
CA SER A 95 5.92 18.67 14.33
C SER A 95 7.30 18.03 14.20
N MET A 96 8.09 18.05 15.27
CA MET A 96 9.42 17.42 15.25
C MET A 96 9.35 15.94 14.91
N ARG A 97 8.28 15.26 15.35
CA ARG A 97 8.00 13.86 15.00
C ARG A 97 7.77 13.68 13.51
N LEU A 98 6.99 14.55 12.86
CA LEU A 98 6.75 14.49 11.41
C LEU A 98 8.06 14.67 10.63
N ILE A 99 8.91 15.61 11.03
CA ILE A 99 10.22 15.82 10.38
C ILE A 99 11.15 14.62 10.60
N THR A 100 11.18 14.06 11.81
CA THR A 100 12.02 12.89 12.14
C THR A 100 11.54 11.63 11.41
N ASP A 101 10.24 11.37 11.38
CA ASP A 101 9.66 10.25 10.63
C ASP A 101 9.94 10.40 9.12
N GLY A 102 9.82 11.63 8.61
CA GLY A 102 10.13 11.97 7.23
C GLY A 102 11.61 11.80 6.89
N SER A 103 12.52 12.20 7.76
CA SER A 103 13.97 12.10 7.51
C SER A 103 14.44 10.66 7.50
N TRP A 104 13.93 9.81 8.39
CA TRP A 104 14.23 8.37 8.37
C TRP A 104 13.68 7.67 7.13
N THR A 105 12.44 8.01 6.75
CA THR A 105 11.84 7.49 5.53
C THR A 105 12.63 7.95 4.29
N ALA A 106 13.08 9.20 4.27
CA ALA A 106 13.92 9.75 3.21
C ALA A 106 15.28 9.04 3.14
N ALA A 107 15.91 8.77 4.28
CA ALA A 107 17.19 8.06 4.33
C ALA A 107 17.08 6.63 3.77
N VAL A 108 15.99 5.93 4.08
CA VAL A 108 15.72 4.58 3.56
C VAL A 108 15.43 4.63 2.06
N LEU A 109 14.64 5.60 1.59
CA LEU A 109 14.40 5.81 0.17
C LEU A 109 15.69 6.14 -0.59
N LEU A 110 16.56 6.96 -0.02
CA LEU A 110 17.86 7.27 -0.60
C LEU A 110 18.75 6.03 -0.67
N LEU A 111 18.78 5.21 0.38
CA LEU A 111 19.52 3.95 0.41
C LEU A 111 19.00 2.96 -0.65
N LEU A 112 17.69 2.83 -0.78
CA LEU A 112 17.07 1.97 -1.81
C LEU A 112 17.26 2.51 -3.24
N SER A 113 17.39 3.84 -3.39
CA SER A 113 17.59 4.49 -4.68
C SER A 113 19.06 4.64 -5.06
N ALA A 114 19.99 4.48 -4.13
CA ALA A 114 21.43 4.60 -4.39
C ALA A 114 21.91 3.63 -5.50
N PRO A 115 21.53 2.33 -5.51
CA PRO A 115 21.90 1.43 -6.61
C PRO A 115 21.36 1.88 -7.97
N PHE A 116 20.13 2.43 -8.00
CA PHE A 116 19.53 2.97 -9.22
C PHE A 116 20.34 4.15 -9.76
N LEU A 117 20.71 5.09 -8.89
CA LEU A 117 21.51 6.27 -9.26
C LEU A 117 22.92 5.88 -9.72
N LEU A 118 23.54 4.90 -9.07
CA LEU A 118 24.88 4.42 -9.43
C LEU A 118 24.92 3.67 -10.77
N VAL A 119 23.83 2.98 -11.14
CA VAL A 119 23.74 2.18 -12.37
C VAL A 119 23.21 2.98 -13.56
N LEU A 120 22.56 4.12 -13.32
CA LEU A 120 21.93 4.92 -14.38
C LEU A 120 22.93 5.41 -15.44
N ASP A 121 24.01 6.07 -15.02
CA ASP A 121 25.04 6.59 -15.92
C ASP A 121 25.75 5.49 -16.75
N PRO A 122 26.25 4.39 -16.16
CA PRO A 122 26.87 3.33 -16.95
C PRO A 122 25.87 2.63 -17.89
N LEU A 123 24.61 2.50 -17.49
CA LEU A 123 23.58 1.95 -18.36
C LEU A 123 23.24 2.88 -19.52
N ALA A 124 23.11 4.18 -19.28
CA ALA A 124 22.89 5.18 -20.33
C ALA A 124 24.04 5.18 -21.34
N GLY A 125 25.30 5.09 -20.87
CA GLY A 125 26.47 4.94 -21.73
C GLY A 125 26.44 3.65 -22.56
N ALA A 126 25.99 2.53 -21.99
CA ALA A 126 25.85 1.27 -22.71
C ALA A 126 24.75 1.33 -23.79
N VAL A 127 23.63 2.00 -23.50
CA VAL A 127 22.51 2.21 -24.44
C VAL A 127 22.93 3.12 -25.61
N ASP A 128 23.65 4.21 -25.34
CA ASP A 128 24.18 5.12 -26.36
C ASP A 128 25.20 4.38 -27.26
N GLY A 129 26.11 3.61 -26.65
CA GLY A 129 27.13 2.82 -27.36
C GLY A 129 26.57 1.63 -28.17
N ALA A 130 25.35 1.17 -27.86
CA ALA A 130 24.68 0.12 -28.62
C ALA A 130 24.07 0.62 -29.95
N HIS A 131 24.13 1.93 -30.24
CA HIS A 131 23.62 2.55 -31.46
C HIS A 131 22.16 2.18 -31.79
N LEU A 132 21.33 2.01 -30.76
CA LEU A 132 19.92 1.61 -30.91
C LEU A 132 19.09 2.68 -31.63
N TRP A 133 19.54 3.94 -31.63
CA TRP A 133 18.95 5.05 -32.36
C TRP A 133 20.03 5.81 -33.15
N GLN A 134 19.74 6.14 -34.41
CA GLN A 134 20.59 6.99 -35.24
C GLN A 134 20.04 8.41 -35.23
N VAL A 135 20.52 9.24 -34.31
CA VAL A 135 20.22 10.67 -34.25
C VAL A 135 21.50 11.44 -34.60
N THR A 136 21.41 12.42 -35.51
CA THR A 136 22.56 13.19 -36.00
C THR A 136 23.19 14.06 -34.90
N ASP A 137 22.39 14.49 -33.92
CA ASP A 137 22.85 15.29 -32.78
C ASP A 137 23.25 14.41 -31.58
N ARG A 138 24.52 14.51 -31.18
CA ARG A 138 25.11 13.78 -30.06
C ARG A 138 24.48 14.13 -28.72
N ALA A 139 24.13 15.40 -28.49
CA ALA A 139 23.50 15.81 -27.24
C ALA A 139 22.11 15.18 -27.09
N LEU A 140 21.38 15.10 -28.20
CA LEU A 140 20.04 14.56 -28.25
C LEU A 140 20.05 13.02 -28.12
N SER A 141 21.07 12.35 -28.70
CA SER A 141 21.33 10.91 -28.46
C SER A 141 21.53 10.59 -26.98
N GLN A 142 22.35 11.37 -26.27
CA GLN A 142 22.61 11.19 -24.84
C GLN A 142 21.35 11.35 -23.99
N VAL A 143 20.51 12.34 -24.30
CA VAL A 143 19.23 12.54 -23.61
C VAL A 143 18.31 11.34 -23.82
N TYR A 144 18.16 10.84 -25.04
CA TYR A 144 17.34 9.65 -25.29
C TYR A 144 17.89 8.38 -24.65
N ALA A 145 19.21 8.19 -24.65
CA ALA A 145 19.85 7.08 -23.95
C ALA A 145 19.59 7.15 -22.44
N GLY A 146 19.68 8.34 -21.84
CA GLY A 146 19.34 8.58 -20.44
C GLY A 146 17.87 8.30 -20.12
N ILE A 147 16.94 8.74 -20.98
CA ILE A 147 15.51 8.45 -20.84
C ILE A 147 15.26 6.93 -20.93
N ALA A 148 15.83 6.26 -21.93
CA ALA A 148 15.68 4.81 -22.11
C ALA A 148 16.25 4.02 -20.93
N ALA A 149 17.47 4.35 -20.48
CA ALA A 149 18.09 3.74 -19.30
C ALA A 149 17.24 3.96 -18.04
N THR A 150 16.67 5.17 -17.87
CA THR A 150 15.74 5.49 -16.79
C THR A 150 14.52 4.57 -16.84
N PHE A 151 13.88 4.39 -18.00
CA PHE A 151 12.72 3.50 -18.12
C PHE A 151 13.05 2.03 -17.84
N VAL A 152 14.20 1.56 -18.31
CA VAL A 152 14.67 0.19 -18.06
C VAL A 152 14.89 -0.04 -16.57
N LEU A 153 15.48 0.92 -15.86
CA LEU A 153 15.72 0.82 -14.41
C LEU A 153 14.51 1.16 -13.55
N ALA A 154 13.55 1.94 -14.05
CA ALA A 154 12.38 2.37 -13.30
C ALA A 154 11.47 1.19 -12.92
N LEU A 155 11.37 0.17 -13.79
CA LEU A 155 10.60 -1.04 -13.49
C LEU A 155 11.17 -1.86 -12.31
N PRO A 156 12.44 -2.31 -12.33
CA PRO A 156 13.01 -3.05 -11.20
C PRO A 156 13.08 -2.19 -9.94
N TRP A 157 13.37 -0.90 -10.04
CA TRP A 157 13.36 0.02 -8.89
C TRP A 157 11.96 0.23 -8.32
N GLY A 158 10.94 0.43 -9.16
CA GLY A 158 9.56 0.57 -8.73
C GLY A 158 9.05 -0.69 -8.03
N LEU A 159 9.40 -1.86 -8.55
CA LEU A 159 9.10 -3.14 -7.90
C LEU A 159 9.81 -3.27 -6.54
N LEU A 160 11.08 -2.87 -6.47
CA LEU A 160 11.85 -2.84 -5.21
C LEU A 160 11.14 -1.97 -4.16
N LEU A 161 10.72 -0.77 -4.54
CA LEU A 161 10.01 0.13 -3.64
C LEU A 161 8.64 -0.42 -3.22
N LEU A 162 7.86 -0.99 -4.15
CA LEU A 162 6.59 -1.64 -3.85
C LEU A 162 6.74 -2.87 -2.94
N LEU A 163 7.88 -3.55 -3.00
CA LEU A 163 8.17 -4.69 -2.16
C LEU A 163 8.51 -4.24 -0.73
N PHE A 164 9.37 -3.23 -0.58
CA PHE A 164 9.93 -2.85 0.72
C PHE A 164 9.16 -1.76 1.45
N MET A 165 8.70 -0.72 0.75
CA MET A 165 8.13 0.46 1.39
C MET A 165 6.78 0.19 2.08
N PRO A 166 5.80 -0.53 1.49
CA PRO A 166 4.47 -0.68 2.11
C PRO A 166 4.53 -1.35 3.48
N HIS A 167 5.24 -2.47 3.60
CA HIS A 167 5.38 -3.19 4.87
C HIS A 167 6.32 -2.49 5.86
N GLY A 168 7.42 -1.89 5.38
CA GLY A 168 8.32 -1.13 6.24
C GLY A 168 7.63 0.11 6.84
N THR A 169 6.93 0.87 5.99
CA THR A 169 6.21 2.09 6.38
C THR A 169 5.09 1.78 7.36
N SER A 170 4.35 0.69 7.13
CA SER A 170 3.30 0.28 8.05
C SER A 170 3.91 -0.10 9.41
N ARG A 171 4.88 -1.02 9.49
CA ARG A 171 5.49 -1.39 10.78
C ARG A 171 6.07 -0.18 11.52
N PHE A 172 6.73 0.72 10.79
CA PHE A 172 7.25 1.97 11.35
C PHE A 172 6.15 2.92 11.84
N ALA A 173 5.03 2.99 11.14
CA ALA A 173 3.86 3.73 11.57
C ALA A 173 3.35 3.20 12.93
N ALA A 174 3.21 1.89 13.08
CA ALA A 174 2.70 1.28 14.30
C ALA A 174 3.69 1.27 15.47
N SER A 175 4.95 0.92 15.23
CA SER A 175 5.96 0.76 16.29
C SER A 175 6.69 2.05 16.65
N GLY A 176 6.80 2.99 15.71
CA GLY A 176 7.67 4.16 15.79
C GLY A 176 9.17 3.85 15.81
N ARG A 177 9.58 2.60 15.58
CA ARG A 177 10.99 2.17 15.64
C ARG A 177 11.62 2.22 14.26
N VAL A 178 12.63 3.06 14.10
CA VAL A 178 13.39 3.24 12.83
C VAL A 178 13.95 1.92 12.29
N ARG A 179 14.35 1.00 13.18
CA ARG A 179 14.86 -0.33 12.82
C ARG A 179 13.90 -1.11 11.91
N ASP A 180 12.59 -0.88 12.03
CA ASP A 180 11.58 -1.60 11.26
C ASP A 180 11.57 -1.19 9.79
N LEU A 181 12.08 0.01 9.45
CA LEU A 181 12.29 0.43 8.06
C LEU A 181 13.48 -0.29 7.41
N PHE A 182 14.46 -0.73 8.20
CA PHE A 182 15.68 -1.40 7.73
C PHE A 182 15.60 -2.93 7.80
N ASP A 183 14.53 -3.51 8.37
CA ASP A 183 14.35 -4.96 8.46
C ASP A 183 13.81 -5.55 7.14
N PHE A 184 14.65 -5.46 6.09
CA PHE A 184 14.38 -6.01 4.77
C PHE A 184 14.04 -7.52 4.80
N PRO A 185 14.74 -8.37 5.60
CA PRO A 185 14.41 -9.79 5.69
C PRO A 185 13.02 -10.06 6.28
N ALA A 186 12.60 -9.29 7.29
CA ALA A 186 11.22 -9.39 7.80
C ALA A 186 10.21 -8.95 6.73
N THR A 187 10.49 -7.89 5.97
CA THR A 187 9.60 -7.43 4.90
C THR A 187 9.41 -8.50 3.82
N LEU A 188 10.49 -9.15 3.38
CA LEU A 188 10.38 -10.22 2.38
C LEU A 188 9.60 -11.44 2.91
N ARG A 189 9.74 -11.78 4.19
CA ARG A 189 8.96 -12.85 4.82
C ARG A 189 7.47 -12.53 4.87
N ASP A 190 7.09 -11.30 5.21
CA ASP A 190 5.68 -10.90 5.27
C ASP A 190 5.05 -10.87 3.87
N VAL A 191 5.75 -10.38 2.85
CA VAL A 191 5.27 -10.43 1.46
C VAL A 191 5.05 -11.88 1.01
N ARG A 192 5.98 -12.79 1.34
CA ARG A 192 5.84 -14.21 1.00
C ARG A 192 4.66 -14.87 1.71
N ARG A 193 4.42 -14.50 2.98
CA ARG A 193 3.32 -15.05 3.78
C ARG A 193 1.96 -14.55 3.29
N ASP A 194 1.87 -13.27 2.98
CA ASP A 194 0.61 -12.57 2.67
C ASP A 194 0.58 -12.04 1.22
N PHE A 195 1.14 -12.80 0.28
CA PHE A 195 1.30 -12.40 -1.13
C PHE A 195 0.01 -11.92 -1.81
N PRO A 196 -1.16 -12.57 -1.65
CA PRO A 196 -2.39 -12.09 -2.26
C PRO A 196 -2.82 -10.70 -1.73
N ALA A 197 -2.61 -10.43 -0.44
CA ALA A 197 -2.94 -9.14 0.15
C ALA A 197 -1.95 -8.05 -0.31
N TRP A 198 -0.66 -8.38 -0.33
CA TRP A 198 0.38 -7.51 -0.89
C TRP A 198 0.10 -7.15 -2.34
N ASN A 199 -0.24 -8.13 -3.19
CA ASN A 199 -0.50 -7.91 -4.61
C ASN A 199 -1.67 -6.96 -4.84
N VAL A 200 -2.73 -7.10 -4.04
CA VAL A 200 -3.91 -6.23 -4.10
C VAL A 200 -3.56 -4.79 -3.66
N VAL A 201 -2.75 -4.62 -2.62
CA VAL A 201 -2.25 -3.32 -2.18
C VAL A 201 -1.33 -2.67 -3.21
N ALA A 202 -0.40 -3.45 -3.78
CA ALA A 202 0.48 -3.00 -4.85
C ALA A 202 -0.32 -2.56 -6.07
N ALA A 203 -1.33 -3.33 -6.48
CA ALA A 203 -2.24 -2.96 -7.56
C ALA A 203 -2.98 -1.65 -7.27
N ALA A 204 -3.46 -1.44 -6.04
CA ALA A 204 -4.11 -0.19 -5.65
C ALA A 204 -3.17 1.02 -5.72
N MET A 205 -1.92 0.87 -5.25
CA MET A 205 -0.89 1.91 -5.33
C MET A 205 -0.57 2.27 -6.78
N VAL A 206 -0.28 1.26 -7.61
CA VAL A 206 0.03 1.46 -9.03
C VAL A 206 -1.15 2.13 -9.74
N THR A 207 -2.38 1.69 -9.48
CA THR A 207 -3.59 2.29 -10.05
C THR A 207 -3.73 3.75 -9.64
N ALA A 208 -3.49 4.10 -8.37
CA ALA A 208 -3.57 5.47 -7.90
C ALA A 208 -2.54 6.39 -8.59
N TRP A 209 -1.32 5.90 -8.82
CA TRP A 209 -0.29 6.63 -9.57
C TRP A 209 -0.61 6.74 -11.06
N VAL A 210 -1.20 5.71 -11.68
CA VAL A 210 -1.69 5.78 -13.05
C VAL A 210 -2.77 6.85 -13.19
N VAL A 211 -3.70 6.94 -12.24
CA VAL A 211 -4.71 8.01 -12.19
C VAL A 211 -4.03 9.38 -12.05
N ALA A 212 -3.05 9.51 -11.15
CA ALA A 212 -2.29 10.77 -10.98
C ALA A 212 -1.59 11.21 -12.28
N LEU A 213 -0.98 10.26 -13.01
CA LEU A 213 -0.34 10.52 -14.28
C LEU A 213 -1.35 10.83 -15.39
N ALA A 214 -2.51 10.17 -15.40
CA ALA A 214 -3.59 10.49 -16.35
C ALA A 214 -4.10 11.92 -16.16
N CYS A 215 -4.10 12.43 -14.91
CA CYS A 215 -4.43 13.83 -14.61
C CYS A 215 -3.45 14.86 -15.18
N VAL A 216 -2.26 14.46 -15.66
CA VAL A 216 -1.33 15.35 -16.38
C VAL A 216 -1.97 15.90 -17.66
N GLY A 217 -2.81 15.10 -18.33
CA GLY A 217 -3.55 15.50 -19.53
C GLY A 217 -4.56 16.64 -19.29
N LEU A 218 -4.97 16.88 -18.04
CA LEU A 218 -5.84 17.99 -17.64
C LEU A 218 -5.01 19.26 -17.31
N LEU A 219 -4.28 19.76 -18.31
CA LEU A 219 -3.51 21.03 -18.27
C LEU A 219 -2.40 21.11 -17.20
N CYS A 220 -1.77 20.01 -16.81
CA CYS A 220 -0.74 19.94 -15.74
C CYS A 220 -1.22 20.34 -14.33
N VAL A 221 -2.39 20.97 -14.18
CA VAL A 221 -2.96 21.37 -12.88
C VAL A 221 -3.40 20.14 -12.08
N GLY A 222 -3.84 19.08 -12.76
CA GLY A 222 -4.29 17.84 -12.13
C GLY A 222 -3.17 16.97 -11.53
N LEU A 223 -1.90 17.20 -11.92
CA LEU A 223 -0.77 16.39 -11.44
C LEU A 223 -0.53 16.58 -9.94
N LEU A 224 -0.58 17.82 -9.44
CA LEU A 224 -0.34 18.13 -8.03
C LEU A 224 -1.37 17.46 -7.10
N PRO A 225 -2.69 17.67 -7.27
CA PRO A 225 -3.70 17.00 -6.47
C PRO A 225 -3.74 15.49 -6.74
N GLY A 226 -3.42 15.04 -7.97
CA GLY A 226 -3.34 13.63 -8.33
C GLY A 226 -2.22 12.89 -7.60
N ALA A 227 -1.02 13.46 -7.55
CA ALA A 227 0.11 12.89 -6.82
C ALA A 227 -0.15 12.87 -5.30
N PHE A 228 -0.73 13.95 -4.76
CA PHE A 228 -1.13 13.97 -3.34
C PHE A 228 -2.20 12.91 -3.03
N TYR A 229 -3.18 12.73 -3.92
CA TYR A 229 -4.14 11.66 -3.84
C TYR A 229 -3.48 10.28 -3.82
N ALA A 230 -2.55 10.01 -4.75
CA ALA A 230 -1.84 8.74 -4.83
C ALA A 230 -1.04 8.44 -3.54
N ILE A 231 -0.44 9.46 -2.92
CA ILE A 231 0.26 9.33 -1.63
C ILE A 231 -0.72 8.92 -0.52
N LEU A 232 -1.89 9.56 -0.43
CA LEU A 232 -2.90 9.21 0.59
C LEU A 232 -3.47 7.80 0.38
N VAL A 233 -3.77 7.42 -0.87
CA VAL A 233 -4.23 6.06 -1.20
C VAL A 233 -3.14 5.05 -0.85
N SER A 234 -1.87 5.33 -1.16
CA SER A 234 -0.75 4.46 -0.83
C SER A 234 -0.55 4.32 0.69
N ALA A 235 -0.72 5.40 1.46
CA ALA A 235 -0.65 5.36 2.91
C ALA A 235 -1.76 4.48 3.51
N HIS A 236 -3.01 4.65 3.06
CA HIS A 236 -4.13 3.82 3.52
C HIS A 236 -3.98 2.35 3.11
N ALA A 237 -3.54 2.09 1.87
CA ALA A 237 -3.29 0.74 1.39
C ALA A 237 -2.15 0.07 2.20
N SER A 238 -1.10 0.81 2.57
CA SER A 238 -0.02 0.30 3.43
C SER A 238 -0.50 -0.06 4.83
N ALA A 239 -1.38 0.76 5.43
CA ALA A 239 -1.98 0.49 6.73
C ALA A 239 -2.76 -0.84 6.74
N SER A 240 -3.43 -1.17 5.63
CA SER A 240 -4.24 -2.40 5.53
C SER A 240 -3.43 -3.70 5.60
N LEU A 241 -2.14 -3.66 5.22
CA LEU A 241 -1.22 -4.81 5.28
C LEU A 241 -0.93 -5.27 6.70
N GLN A 242 -1.15 -4.40 7.67
CA GLN A 242 -0.87 -4.70 9.06
C GLN A 242 -1.99 -5.44 9.75
N SER A 243 -3.17 -5.56 9.12
CA SER A 243 -4.35 -6.21 9.70
C SER A 243 -3.99 -7.62 10.18
N PRO A 244 -3.73 -7.80 11.49
CA PRO A 244 -3.51 -9.11 12.02
C PRO A 244 -4.90 -9.74 12.10
N THR A 245 -5.00 -10.97 11.64
CA THR A 245 -5.74 -12.06 12.29
C THR A 245 -5.93 -11.83 13.81
N GLY A 246 -6.91 -10.99 14.17
CA GLY A 246 -7.23 -10.59 15.54
C GLY A 246 -8.67 -10.08 15.72
N ALA A 247 -9.48 -10.07 14.66
CA ALA A 247 -10.93 -9.83 14.71
C ALA A 247 -11.74 -11.12 14.50
N SER A 248 -11.19 -12.26 14.92
CA SER A 248 -11.90 -13.53 15.07
C SER A 248 -11.51 -14.10 16.42
N GLY A 249 -12.29 -13.79 17.45
CA GLY A 249 -12.01 -14.26 18.81
C GLY A 249 -12.64 -13.46 19.95
N ALA A 250 -13.39 -12.38 19.70
CA ALA A 250 -14.29 -11.81 20.69
C ALA A 250 -15.72 -12.25 20.36
N ASP A 251 -16.05 -13.50 20.71
CA ASP A 251 -17.43 -13.92 20.87
C ASP A 251 -18.00 -13.16 22.10
N PRO A 252 -19.05 -12.33 21.96
CA PRO A 252 -19.69 -11.69 23.11
C PRO A 252 -20.54 -12.67 23.94
N ARG A 253 -20.49 -13.97 23.67
CA ARG A 253 -21.28 -14.98 24.38
C ARG A 253 -20.48 -15.71 25.46
N THR A 254 -20.04 -15.00 26.49
CA THR A 254 -20.00 -15.57 27.84
C THR A 254 -19.97 -14.47 28.90
N ARG A 255 -21.15 -14.27 29.50
CA ARG A 255 -21.47 -13.86 30.88
C ARG A 255 -20.79 -12.61 31.45
#